data_AF-A0A6P4J119-F1
#
_entry.id   AF-A0A6P4J119-F1
#
_cell.length_a   1.000
_cell.length_b   1.000
_cell.length_c   1.000
_cell.angle_alpha   90.00
_cell.angle_beta   90.00
_cell.angle_gamma   90.00
#
_symmetry.space_group_name_H-M   'P 1'
#
loop_
_entity.id
_entity.type
_entity.pdbx_description
1 polymer ?
#
loop_
_entity_poly.entity_id
_entity_poly.type
_entity_poly.pdbx_seq_one_letter_code
_entity_poly.pdbx_strand_id
1 'polypeptide(L)'
;MKVNTSKVAKLRDALMFAQDHKDSVICTTEDWLQNFYKESSIGIAMNNVKGCIDLEHPLKDRVSKVNFTAEGKFVYKGAVGSLEEEMPKIVETLFVLHTLLNTTEYIDNHKECTFRHILNSVRITRNWAVELMEQQQCNAKEVIHYHKNIPRLPFFIALETIKVLTVLEYTYEQLVNNMLKG
;
A
#
# COMPACT_ATOMS: atom_id res chain seq x y z
N MET A 1 -9.27 -31.04 -3.36
CA MET A 1 -8.16 -31.04 -2.36
C MET A 1 -8.75 -30.81 -0.97
N LYS A 2 -8.01 -31.05 0.14
CA LYS A 2 -8.47 -30.56 1.45
C LYS A 2 -8.16 -29.07 1.54
N VAL A 3 -9.18 -28.23 1.65
CA VAL A 3 -9.02 -26.79 1.91
C VAL A 3 -8.23 -26.62 3.21
N ASN A 4 -7.09 -25.92 3.14
CA ASN A 4 -6.31 -25.60 4.34
C ASN A 4 -6.98 -24.42 5.07
N THR A 5 -7.90 -24.74 5.98
CA THR A 5 -8.73 -23.79 6.72
C THR A 5 -7.91 -22.77 7.51
N SER A 6 -6.73 -23.14 8.01
CA SER A 6 -5.83 -22.22 8.72
C SER A 6 -5.21 -21.18 7.79
N LYS A 7 -4.76 -21.60 6.59
CA LYS A 7 -4.17 -20.70 5.58
C LYS A 7 -5.21 -19.70 5.04
N VAL A 8 -6.43 -20.18 4.81
CA VAL A 8 -7.57 -19.33 4.40
C VAL A 8 -7.93 -18.32 5.47
N ALA A 9 -7.93 -18.71 6.76
CA ALA A 9 -8.20 -17.78 7.86
C ALA A 9 -7.15 -16.65 7.91
N LYS A 10 -5.86 -16.97 7.88
CA LYS A 10 -4.78 -15.96 7.86
C LYS A 10 -4.88 -15.01 6.67
N LEU A 11 -5.26 -15.50 5.49
CA LEU A 11 -5.47 -14.66 4.32
C LEU A 11 -6.67 -13.71 4.47
N ARG A 12 -7.75 -14.17 5.11
CA ARG A 12 -8.89 -13.31 5.43
C ARG A 12 -8.52 -12.23 6.45
N ASP A 13 -7.72 -12.58 7.44
CA ASP A 13 -7.20 -11.60 8.40
C ASP A 13 -6.34 -10.57 7.66
N ALA A 14 -5.37 -11.00 6.85
CA ALA A 14 -4.53 -10.10 6.05
C ALA A 14 -5.35 -9.20 5.10
N LEU A 15 -6.42 -9.73 4.49
CA LEU A 15 -7.36 -8.94 3.69
C LEU A 15 -8.05 -7.85 4.53
N MET A 16 -8.64 -8.22 5.66
CA MET A 16 -9.32 -7.29 6.56
C MET A 16 -8.37 -6.19 7.03
N PHE A 17 -7.15 -6.54 7.45
CA PHE A 17 -6.15 -5.56 7.84
C PHE A 17 -5.73 -4.64 6.69
N ALA A 18 -5.56 -5.17 5.47
CA ALA A 18 -5.25 -4.34 4.31
C ALA A 18 -6.37 -3.35 4.00
N GLN A 19 -7.63 -3.75 4.15
CA GLN A 19 -8.80 -2.88 3.98
C GLN A 19 -8.85 -1.78 5.03
N ASP A 20 -8.79 -2.15 6.31
CA ASP A 20 -8.83 -1.19 7.43
C ASP A 20 -7.68 -0.17 7.35
N HIS A 21 -6.47 -0.65 7.03
CA HIS A 21 -5.31 0.22 6.89
C HIS A 21 -5.38 1.10 5.63
N LYS A 22 -5.94 0.60 4.52
CA LYS A 22 -6.17 1.44 3.33
C LYS A 22 -7.11 2.59 3.67
N ASP A 23 -8.24 2.30 4.30
CA ASP A 23 -9.24 3.30 4.67
C ASP A 23 -8.69 4.29 5.69
N SER A 24 -7.95 3.80 6.69
CA SER A 24 -7.25 4.65 7.66
C SER A 24 -6.23 5.58 7.01
N VAL A 25 -5.43 5.10 6.05
CA VAL A 25 -4.45 5.93 5.33
C VAL A 25 -5.15 6.96 4.45
N ILE A 26 -6.26 6.61 3.80
CA ILE A 26 -7.09 7.57 3.02
C ILE A 26 -7.57 8.69 3.93
N CYS A 27 -8.28 8.36 5.03
CA CYS A 27 -8.80 9.36 5.97
C CYS A 27 -7.69 10.25 6.54
N THR A 28 -6.60 9.65 6.99
CA THR A 28 -5.44 10.39 7.54
C THR A 28 -4.83 11.34 6.51
N THR A 29 -4.82 10.95 5.24
CA THR A 29 -4.31 11.79 4.13
C THR A 29 -5.28 12.93 3.82
N GLU A 30 -6.59 12.67 3.80
CA GLU A 30 -7.60 13.72 3.59
C GLU A 30 -7.58 14.77 4.71
N ASP A 31 -7.52 14.34 5.97
CA ASP A 31 -7.39 15.24 7.13
C ASP A 31 -6.13 16.09 7.02
N TRP A 32 -5.01 15.49 6.60
CA TRP A 32 -3.76 16.22 6.39
C TRP A 32 -3.87 17.26 5.27
N LEU A 33 -4.48 16.90 4.13
CA LEU A 33 -4.70 17.83 3.02
C LEU A 33 -5.60 19.01 3.42
N GLN A 34 -6.65 18.74 4.19
CA GLN A 34 -7.56 19.77 4.66
C GLN A 34 -6.87 20.73 5.63
N ASN A 35 -6.12 20.19 6.60
CA ASN A 35 -5.48 20.99 7.65
C ASN A 35 -4.29 21.81 7.15
N PHE A 36 -3.51 21.29 6.20
CA PHE A 36 -2.24 21.90 5.78
C PHE A 36 -2.28 22.57 4.41
N TYR A 37 -3.19 22.14 3.52
CA TYR A 37 -3.27 22.65 2.15
C TYR A 37 -4.63 23.26 1.79
N LYS A 38 -5.62 23.20 2.71
CA LYS A 38 -7.00 23.64 2.47
C LYS A 38 -7.66 22.95 1.27
N GLU A 39 -7.20 21.75 0.96
CA GLU A 39 -7.77 20.91 -0.10
C GLU A 39 -8.81 19.98 0.53
N SER A 40 -10.01 19.92 -0.03
CA SER A 40 -11.12 19.20 0.60
C SER A 40 -11.14 17.69 0.32
N SER A 41 -10.24 17.18 -0.54
CA SER A 41 -10.10 15.74 -0.80
C SER A 41 -8.80 15.41 -1.53
N ILE A 42 -8.42 14.13 -1.51
CA ILE A 42 -7.32 13.59 -2.32
C ILE A 42 -7.57 13.85 -3.82
N GLY A 43 -8.82 13.74 -4.28
CA GLY A 43 -9.18 13.98 -5.68
C GLY A 43 -8.85 15.41 -6.13
N ILE A 44 -9.09 16.41 -5.28
CA ILE A 44 -8.70 17.80 -5.58
C ILE A 44 -7.18 17.94 -5.59
N ALA A 45 -6.48 17.36 -4.62
CA ALA A 45 -5.01 17.40 -4.57
C ALA A 45 -4.37 16.77 -5.81
N MET A 46 -4.90 15.64 -6.28
CA MET A 46 -4.47 14.97 -7.52
C MET A 46 -4.67 15.84 -8.77
N ASN A 47 -5.73 16.66 -8.82
CA ASN A 47 -5.98 17.58 -9.93
C ASN A 47 -5.07 18.82 -9.89
N ASN A 48 -4.72 19.28 -8.69
CA ASN A 48 -3.93 20.49 -8.48
C ASN A 48 -2.42 20.27 -8.65
N VAL A 49 -1.94 19.05 -8.44
CA VAL A 49 -0.51 18.74 -8.37
C VAL A 49 -0.15 17.67 -9.38
N LYS A 50 0.68 18.05 -10.36
CA LYS A 50 1.21 17.11 -11.35
C LYS A 50 2.49 16.46 -10.84
N GLY A 51 2.60 15.16 -11.01
CA GLY A 51 3.80 14.41 -10.69
C GLY A 51 3.50 12.93 -10.43
N CYS A 52 4.58 12.15 -10.32
CA CYS A 52 4.54 10.79 -9.80
C CYS A 52 5.87 10.50 -9.11
N ILE A 53 5.83 9.70 -8.05
CA ILE A 53 7.03 9.32 -7.30
C ILE A 53 7.95 8.38 -8.11
N ASP A 54 7.38 7.67 -9.08
CA ASP A 54 8.06 6.65 -9.89
C ASP A 54 8.92 5.70 -9.03
N LEU A 55 8.28 5.16 -7.98
CA LEU A 55 8.95 4.32 -6.99
C LEU A 55 9.23 2.94 -7.57
N GLU A 56 10.48 2.50 -7.50
CA GLU A 56 10.87 1.15 -7.92
C GLU A 56 10.53 0.12 -6.84
N HIS A 57 9.61 -0.79 -7.14
CA HIS A 57 9.26 -1.94 -6.30
C HIS A 57 8.55 -3.04 -7.12
N PRO A 58 8.46 -4.30 -6.64
CA PRO A 58 7.91 -5.42 -7.42
C PRO A 58 6.45 -5.28 -7.89
N LEU A 59 5.67 -4.42 -7.25
CA LEU A 59 4.27 -4.16 -7.60
C LEU A 59 4.06 -2.89 -8.44
N LYS A 60 5.14 -2.21 -8.88
CA LYS A 60 5.08 -0.93 -9.60
C LYS A 60 4.09 -0.94 -10.76
N ASP A 61 4.18 -1.94 -11.63
CA ASP A 61 3.29 -2.07 -12.79
C ASP A 61 1.82 -2.21 -12.42
N ARG A 62 1.51 -2.85 -11.28
CA ARG A 62 0.14 -3.00 -10.79
C ARG A 62 -0.35 -1.72 -10.13
N VAL A 63 0.50 -1.08 -9.34
CA VAL A 63 0.24 0.22 -8.71
C VAL A 63 -0.04 1.29 -9.75
N SER A 64 0.66 1.28 -10.89
CA SER A 64 0.43 2.20 -12.01
C SER A 64 -0.97 2.07 -12.63
N LYS A 65 -1.64 0.92 -12.44
CA LYS A 65 -2.98 0.61 -12.97
C LYS A 65 -4.10 0.84 -11.95
N VAL A 66 -3.77 1.32 -10.75
CA VAL A 66 -4.78 1.70 -9.75
C VAL A 66 -5.47 2.97 -10.23
N ASN A 67 -6.78 2.89 -10.39
CA ASN A 67 -7.63 3.99 -10.82
C ASN A 67 -8.31 4.66 -9.62
N PHE A 68 -8.44 5.98 -9.67
CA PHE A 68 -9.28 6.75 -8.76
C PHE A 68 -10.60 7.07 -9.48
N THR A 69 -11.73 6.59 -8.95
CA THR A 69 -13.05 6.73 -9.62
C THR A 69 -13.71 8.07 -9.30
N ALA A 70 -14.77 8.38 -10.05
CA ALA A 70 -15.59 9.56 -9.81
C ALA A 70 -16.25 9.55 -8.41
N GLU A 71 -16.50 8.36 -7.85
CA GLU A 71 -17.03 8.17 -6.50
C GLU A 71 -15.96 8.29 -5.40
N GLY A 72 -14.73 8.66 -5.76
CA GLY A 72 -13.64 8.87 -4.80
C GLY A 72 -12.99 7.58 -4.31
N LYS A 73 -13.03 6.50 -5.09
CA LYS A 73 -12.51 5.19 -4.68
C LYS A 73 -11.27 4.80 -5.46
N PHE A 74 -10.30 4.20 -4.78
CA PHE A 74 -9.17 3.54 -5.41
C PHE A 74 -9.54 2.09 -5.76
N VAL A 75 -9.31 1.70 -7.00
CA VAL A 75 -9.69 0.38 -7.50
C VAL A 75 -8.58 -0.20 -8.38
N TYR A 76 -8.37 -1.50 -8.24
CA TYR A 76 -7.47 -2.27 -9.07
C TYR A 76 -8.12 -3.60 -9.45
N LYS A 77 -7.86 -4.03 -10.69
CA LYS A 77 -8.16 -5.37 -11.19
C LYS A 77 -7.00 -5.83 -12.05
N GLY A 78 -6.59 -7.07 -11.91
CA GLY A 78 -5.51 -7.63 -12.70
C GLY A 78 -5.23 -9.09 -12.39
N ALA A 79 -4.23 -9.66 -13.07
CA ALA A 79 -3.82 -11.03 -12.81
C ALA A 79 -3.15 -11.15 -11.43
N VAL A 80 -3.50 -12.21 -10.71
CA VAL A 80 -2.94 -12.59 -9.40
C VAL A 80 -2.40 -14.02 -9.54
N GLY A 81 -1.13 -14.21 -9.16
CA GLY A 81 -0.44 -15.49 -9.17
C GLY A 81 -0.79 -16.37 -7.97
N SER A 82 0.04 -17.38 -7.70
CA SER A 82 -0.09 -18.20 -6.49
C SER A 82 0.31 -17.42 -5.24
N LEU A 83 -0.03 -17.95 -4.05
CA LEU A 83 0.39 -17.32 -2.80
C LEU A 83 1.92 -17.17 -2.73
N GLU A 84 2.63 -18.22 -3.13
CA GLU A 84 4.09 -18.30 -3.12
C GLU A 84 4.74 -17.31 -4.09
N GLU A 85 4.05 -16.96 -5.18
CA GLU A 85 4.50 -15.95 -6.15
C GLU A 85 4.18 -14.51 -5.72
N GLU A 86 3.15 -14.31 -4.90
CA GLU A 86 2.63 -12.99 -4.53
C GLU A 86 3.23 -12.45 -3.22
N MET A 87 3.38 -13.29 -2.19
CA MET A 87 3.82 -12.83 -0.88
C MET A 87 5.21 -12.19 -0.88
N PRO A 88 6.24 -12.73 -1.57
CA PRO A 88 7.55 -12.07 -1.65
C PRO A 88 7.47 -10.66 -2.25
N LYS A 89 6.66 -10.47 -3.30
CA LYS A 89 6.48 -9.17 -3.98
C LYS A 89 5.81 -8.15 -3.07
N ILE A 90 4.83 -8.60 -2.29
CA ILE A 90 4.12 -7.78 -1.31
C ILE A 90 5.07 -7.36 -0.18
N VAL A 91 5.81 -8.31 0.42
CA VAL A 91 6.73 -8.00 1.52
C VAL A 91 7.83 -7.05 1.07
N GLU A 92 8.46 -7.29 -0.09
CA GLU A 92 9.49 -6.39 -0.63
C GLU A 92 8.91 -4.99 -0.92
N THR A 93 7.72 -4.89 -1.51
CA THR A 93 7.06 -3.60 -1.75
C THR A 93 6.79 -2.84 -0.45
N LEU A 94 6.28 -3.52 0.58
CA LEU A 94 6.01 -2.90 1.89
C LEU A 94 7.30 -2.51 2.61
N PHE A 95 8.40 -3.24 2.41
CA PHE A 95 9.71 -2.84 2.91
C PHE A 95 10.22 -1.56 2.24
N VAL A 96 10.08 -1.46 0.91
CA VAL A 96 10.39 -0.24 0.15
C VAL A 96 9.58 0.95 0.68
N LEU A 97 8.27 0.80 0.85
CA LEU A 97 7.42 1.86 1.41
C LEU A 97 7.83 2.24 2.84
N HIS A 98 8.09 1.25 3.69
CA HIS A 98 8.50 1.48 5.08
C HIS A 98 9.78 2.33 5.15
N THR A 99 10.79 1.97 4.35
CA THR A 99 12.07 2.70 4.32
C THR A 99 11.89 4.08 3.69
N LEU A 100 11.09 4.23 2.63
CA LEU A 100 10.77 5.52 2.04
C LEU A 100 10.08 6.45 3.04
N LEU A 101 9.06 5.94 3.75
CA LEU A 101 8.33 6.67 4.78
C LEU A 101 9.24 7.10 5.93
N ASN A 102 10.21 6.25 6.31
CA ASN A 102 11.11 6.52 7.43
C ASN A 102 12.27 7.47 7.08
N THR A 103 12.71 7.48 5.82
CA THR A 103 13.87 8.27 5.35
C THR A 103 13.49 9.61 4.74
N THR A 104 12.23 9.81 4.36
CA THR A 104 11.76 11.09 3.83
C THR A 104 11.73 12.14 4.94
N GLU A 105 12.17 13.35 4.62
CA GLU A 105 12.03 14.52 5.49
C GLU A 105 10.60 15.06 5.42
N TYR A 106 10.04 15.34 6.59
CA TYR A 106 8.72 15.95 6.73
C TYR A 106 8.85 17.17 7.63
N ILE A 107 7.94 18.13 7.45
CA ILE A 107 7.72 19.17 8.46
C ILE A 107 7.26 18.46 9.75
N ASP A 108 7.85 18.79 10.91
CA ASP A 108 7.71 18.04 12.17
C ASP A 108 6.26 17.69 12.53
N ASN A 109 5.33 18.65 12.39
CA ASN A 109 3.91 18.43 12.67
C ASN A 109 3.23 17.45 11.71
N HIS A 110 3.69 17.34 10.45
CA HIS A 110 3.18 16.34 9.50
C HIS A 110 3.66 14.94 9.89
N LYS A 111 4.91 14.82 10.37
CA LYS A 111 5.54 13.54 10.68
C LYS A 111 4.79 12.81 11.79
N GLU A 112 4.60 13.48 12.93
CA GLU A 112 4.06 12.84 14.13
C GLU A 112 2.57 12.49 14.00
N CYS A 113 1.78 13.33 13.35
CA CYS A 113 0.33 13.13 13.30
C CYS A 113 -0.15 12.33 12.07
N THR A 114 0.52 12.46 10.92
CA THR A 114 0.05 11.86 9.67
C THR A 114 0.96 10.70 9.27
N PHE A 115 2.23 10.99 9.00
CA PHE A 115 3.11 9.99 8.37
C PHE A 115 3.56 8.88 9.32
N ARG A 116 3.54 9.10 10.63
CA ARG A 116 3.70 8.03 11.64
C ARG A 116 2.54 7.03 11.63
N HIS A 117 1.31 7.47 11.41
CA HIS A 117 0.15 6.57 11.27
C HIS A 117 0.22 5.76 9.97
N ILE A 118 0.63 6.39 8.87
CA ILE A 118 0.86 5.72 7.58
C ILE A 118 1.99 4.69 7.72
N LEU A 119 3.11 5.05 8.35
CA LEU A 119 4.24 4.14 8.62
C LEU A 119 3.81 2.93 9.46
N ASN A 120 3.02 3.14 10.51
CA ASN A 120 2.51 2.05 11.33
C ASN A 120 1.60 1.11 10.54
N SER A 121 0.76 1.64 9.66
CA SER A 121 -0.12 0.86 8.79
C SER A 121 0.68 -0.02 7.82
N VAL A 122 1.73 0.53 7.20
CA VAL A 122 2.66 -0.24 6.35
C VAL A 122 3.37 -1.33 7.15
N ARG A 123 3.84 -1.01 8.36
CA ARG A 123 4.53 -1.99 9.23
C ARG A 123 3.63 -3.16 9.62
N ILE A 124 2.40 -2.90 10.03
CA ILE A 124 1.44 -3.95 10.42
C ILE A 124 1.09 -4.83 9.22
N THR A 125 0.77 -4.22 8.07
CA THR A 125 0.46 -4.95 6.84
C THR A 125 1.62 -5.85 6.39
N ARG A 126 2.87 -5.37 6.56
CA ARG A 126 4.07 -6.16 6.24
C ARG A 126 4.20 -7.37 7.14
N ASN A 127 3.96 -7.23 8.44
CA ASN A 127 4.08 -8.34 9.39
C ASN A 127 3.11 -9.47 9.02
N TRP A 128 1.87 -9.14 8.65
CA TRP A 128 0.90 -10.12 8.14
C TRP A 128 1.36 -10.83 6.86
N ALA A 129 1.91 -10.07 5.90
CA ALA A 129 2.44 -10.66 4.68
C ALA A 129 3.64 -11.60 4.95
N VAL A 130 4.52 -11.25 5.90
CA VAL A 130 5.64 -12.10 6.33
C VAL A 130 5.14 -13.40 6.98
N GLU A 131 4.09 -13.34 7.80
CA GLU A 131 3.50 -14.54 8.41
C GLU A 131 2.94 -15.53 7.36
N LEU A 132 2.50 -15.03 6.21
CA LEU A 132 2.00 -15.83 5.08
C LEU A 132 3.12 -16.45 4.23
N MET A 133 4.37 -15.98 4.35
CA MET A 133 5.52 -16.48 3.58
C MET A 133 6.11 -17.80 4.12
N GLU A 134 5.71 -18.27 5.31
CA GLU A 134 6.14 -19.55 5.92
C GLU A 134 7.64 -19.89 5.70
N GLN A 135 8.53 -18.91 5.94
CA GLN A 135 10.01 -18.99 5.82
C GLN A 135 10.64 -18.84 4.43
N GLN A 136 9.91 -18.37 3.41
CA GLN A 136 10.58 -17.93 2.17
C GLN A 136 11.52 -16.75 2.44
N GLN A 137 12.72 -16.78 1.84
CA GLN A 137 13.67 -15.67 1.95
C GLN A 137 13.16 -14.45 1.18
N CYS A 138 13.22 -13.28 1.82
CA CYS A 138 12.95 -12.00 1.19
C CYS A 138 14.29 -11.27 0.97
N ASN A 139 14.67 -11.06 -0.28
CA ASN A 139 15.83 -10.24 -0.63
C ASN A 139 15.37 -8.80 -0.86
N ALA A 140 15.02 -8.11 0.22
CA ALA A 140 14.60 -6.73 0.11
C ALA A 140 15.74 -5.87 -0.45
N LYS A 141 15.47 -5.10 -1.50
CA LYS A 141 16.44 -4.15 -2.05
C LYS A 141 16.78 -3.11 -0.99
N GLU A 142 18.08 -2.97 -0.68
CA GLU A 142 18.57 -1.98 0.28
C GLU A 142 18.54 -0.55 -0.28
N VAL A 143 18.68 -0.40 -1.60
CA VAL A 143 18.65 0.88 -2.30
C VAL A 143 17.28 1.13 -2.90
N ILE A 144 16.68 2.27 -2.57
CA ILE A 144 15.37 2.69 -3.08
C ILE A 144 15.56 3.77 -4.14
N HIS A 145 14.99 3.51 -5.30
CA HIS A 145 15.00 4.42 -6.44
C HIS A 145 13.63 5.05 -6.60
N TYR A 146 13.61 6.40 -6.60
CA TYR A 146 12.42 7.21 -6.82
C TYR A 146 12.82 8.63 -7.20
N HIS A 147 11.89 9.39 -7.79
CA HIS A 147 12.07 10.81 -8.06
C HIS A 147 11.99 11.63 -6.77
N LYS A 148 13.13 12.13 -6.29
CA LYS A 148 13.24 12.82 -5.00
C LYS A 148 12.82 14.30 -5.05
N ASN A 149 13.00 14.96 -6.19
CA ASN A 149 12.79 16.41 -6.33
C ASN A 149 11.38 16.74 -6.83
N ILE A 150 10.35 16.15 -6.22
CA ILE A 150 8.96 16.41 -6.58
C ILE A 150 8.34 17.36 -5.56
N PRO A 151 7.70 18.45 -6.01
CA PRO A 151 6.86 19.27 -5.15
C PRO A 151 5.81 18.39 -4.45
N ARG A 152 5.62 18.58 -3.14
CA ARG A 152 4.71 17.76 -2.33
C ARG A 152 5.03 16.26 -2.32
N LEU A 153 6.31 15.89 -2.30
CA LEU A 153 6.75 14.49 -2.12
C LEU A 153 5.95 13.71 -1.04
N PRO A 154 5.66 14.26 0.17
CA PRO A 154 4.85 13.56 1.16
C PRO A 154 3.45 13.14 0.67
N PHE A 155 2.80 13.98 -0.14
CA PHE A 155 1.50 13.64 -0.73
C PHE A 155 1.63 12.45 -1.69
N PHE A 156 2.68 12.44 -2.52
CA PHE A 156 2.91 11.33 -3.45
C PHE A 156 3.29 10.03 -2.73
N ILE A 157 3.97 10.09 -1.58
CA ILE A 157 4.24 8.91 -0.74
C ILE A 157 2.94 8.35 -0.16
N ALA A 158 2.06 9.22 0.35
CA ALA A 158 0.75 8.79 0.85
C ALA A 158 -0.10 8.17 -0.27
N LEU A 159 -0.12 8.79 -1.45
CA LEU A 159 -0.84 8.29 -2.62
C LEU A 159 -0.30 6.92 -3.08
N GLU A 160 1.01 6.76 -3.14
CA GLU A 160 1.65 5.48 -3.48
C GLU A 160 1.29 4.39 -2.46
N THR A 161 1.27 4.74 -1.17
CA THR A 161 0.87 3.81 -0.10
C THR A 161 -0.57 3.35 -0.26
N ILE A 162 -1.51 4.26 -0.55
CA ILE A 162 -2.92 3.92 -0.80
C ILE A 162 -3.04 2.98 -2.00
N LYS A 163 -2.33 3.27 -3.09
CA LYS A 163 -2.35 2.43 -4.29
C LYS A 163 -1.78 1.03 -4.03
N VAL A 164 -0.68 0.91 -3.28
CA VAL A 164 -0.14 -0.38 -2.86
C VAL A 164 -1.18 -1.14 -2.04
N LEU A 165 -1.77 -0.52 -1.01
CA LEU A 165 -2.79 -1.17 -0.19
C LEU A 165 -4.02 -1.61 -1.00
N THR A 166 -4.40 -0.84 -2.03
CA THR A 166 -5.45 -1.21 -2.99
C THR A 166 -5.09 -2.47 -3.80
N VAL A 167 -3.83 -2.58 -4.26
CA VAL A 167 -3.35 -3.80 -4.94
C VAL A 167 -3.33 -4.99 -3.99
N LEU A 168 -2.92 -4.79 -2.74
CA LEU A 168 -2.89 -5.85 -1.72
C LEU A 168 -4.28 -6.37 -1.38
N GLU A 169 -5.24 -5.48 -1.13
CA GLU A 169 -6.65 -5.84 -0.89
C GLU A 169 -7.17 -6.75 -2.00
N TYR A 170 -7.05 -6.31 -3.26
CA TYR A 170 -7.49 -7.11 -4.39
C TYR A 170 -6.74 -8.45 -4.48
N THR A 171 -5.43 -8.44 -4.24
CA THR A 171 -4.59 -9.65 -4.30
C THR A 171 -5.03 -10.68 -3.25
N TYR A 172 -5.22 -10.25 -1.99
CA TYR A 172 -5.69 -11.14 -0.93
C TYR A 172 -7.09 -11.67 -1.19
N GLU A 173 -8.01 -10.83 -1.68
CA GLU A 173 -9.35 -11.24 -2.08
C GLU A 173 -9.31 -12.36 -3.14
N GLN A 174 -8.50 -12.20 -4.19
CA GLN A 174 -8.35 -13.23 -5.23
C GLN A 174 -7.72 -14.52 -4.68
N LEU A 175 -6.71 -14.42 -3.80
CA LEU A 175 -6.09 -15.58 -3.18
C LEU A 175 -7.08 -16.37 -2.31
N VAL A 176 -7.90 -15.68 -1.50
CA VAL A 176 -8.98 -16.31 -0.72
C VAL A 176 -9.97 -17.01 -1.65
N ASN A 177 -10.44 -16.32 -2.69
CA ASN A 177 -11.41 -16.88 -3.64
C ASN A 177 -10.86 -18.10 -4.39
N ASN A 178 -9.58 -18.09 -4.76
CA ASN A 178 -8.94 -19.21 -5.44
C ASN A 178 -8.77 -20.43 -4.52
N MET A 179 -8.44 -20.22 -3.24
CA MET A 179 -8.30 -21.31 -2.26
C MET A 179 -9.64 -21.93 -1.84
N LEU A 180 -10.75 -21.20 -1.98
CA LEU A 180 -12.09 -21.73 -1.69
C LEU A 180 -12.68 -22.53 -2.87
N LYS A 181 -12.17 -22.33 -4.08
CA LYS A 181 -12.64 -23.01 -5.30
C LYS A 181 -11.92 -24.34 -5.61
N GLY A 182 -10.77 -24.61 -4.99
CA GLY A 182 -9.95 -25.83 -5.18
C GLY A 182 -10.00 -26.82 -4.00
#